data_AF-A0A7Y0IIM3-F1
#
_entry.id   AF-A0A7Y0IIM3-F1
#
_cell.length_a   1.000
_cell.length_b   1.000
_cell.length_c   1.000
_cell.angle_alpha   90.00
_cell.angle_beta   90.00
_cell.angle_gamma   90.00
#
_symmetry.space_group_name_H-M   'P 1'
#
loop_
_entity.id
_entity.type
_entity.pdbx_description
1 polymer ?
#
loop_
_entity_poly.entity_id
_entity_poly.type
_entity_poly.pdbx_seq_one_letter_code
_entity_poly.pdbx_strand_id
1 'polypeptide(L)'
;MISDHIEKKKNDKLYLEYLLEIDGHKLFCYNNRRDCQEFIEKYIIPTLPSEVKLIFLDGRSPKSDYSQRFASTVLYKIENQVGFPYLLKVQNGTVLEKSVNNELYNSLNQGHDIQVLFNVMNKFYQEEHDTQIP
;
A
#
# COMPACT_ATOMS: atom_id res chain seq x y z
N MET A 1 24.90 20.41 1.08
CA MET A 1 25.20 19.55 2.25
C MET A 1 24.47 19.96 3.53
N ILE A 2 24.50 21.22 4.01
CA ILE A 2 23.69 21.64 5.18
C ILE A 2 22.20 21.85 4.81
N SER A 3 21.92 22.44 3.64
CA SER A 3 20.52 22.66 3.15
C SER A 3 19.76 21.35 2.99
N ASP A 4 20.38 20.37 2.32
CA ASP A 4 19.75 19.07 2.01
C ASP A 4 19.33 18.30 3.28
N HIS A 5 20.13 18.41 4.36
CA HIS A 5 19.85 17.75 5.62
C HIS A 5 18.68 18.39 6.39
N ILE A 6 18.57 19.73 6.33
CA ILE A 6 17.46 20.48 6.94
C ILE A 6 16.16 20.22 6.17
N GLU A 7 16.23 20.22 4.84
CA GLU A 7 15.09 19.91 3.97
C GLU A 7 14.59 18.49 4.17
N LYS A 8 15.49 17.50 4.27
CA LYS A 8 15.13 16.12 4.59
C LYS A 8 14.38 16.01 5.92
N LYS A 9 14.91 16.59 6.99
CA LYS A 9 14.26 16.59 8.32
C LYS A 9 12.88 17.23 8.29
N LYS A 10 12.72 18.34 7.57
CA LYS A 10 11.41 18.99 7.39
C LYS A 10 10.43 18.09 6.63
N ASN A 11 10.90 17.42 5.58
CA ASN A 11 10.08 16.50 4.79
C ASN A 11 9.66 15.26 5.59
N ASP A 12 10.56 14.69 6.40
CA ASP A 12 10.23 13.57 7.28
C ASP A 12 9.22 13.98 8.36
N LYS A 13 9.33 15.19 8.92
CA LYS A 13 8.35 15.71 9.88
C LYS A 13 6.97 15.88 9.25
N LEU A 14 6.88 16.52 8.07
CA LEU A 14 5.61 16.69 7.35
C LEU A 14 4.98 15.35 6.97
N TYR A 15 5.81 14.37 6.61
CA TYR A 15 5.33 13.02 6.31
C TYR A 15 4.78 12.34 7.56
N LEU A 16 5.48 12.43 8.70
CA LEU A 16 4.99 11.89 9.97
C LEU A 16 3.68 12.56 10.42
N GLU A 17 3.61 13.89 10.34
CA GLU A 17 2.38 14.65 10.64
C GLU A 17 1.22 14.16 9.77
N TYR A 18 1.47 13.91 8.48
CA TYR A 18 0.46 13.38 7.57
C TYR A 18 0.06 11.94 7.93
N LEU A 19 1.01 11.05 8.26
CA LEU A 19 0.70 9.68 8.68
C LEU A 19 -0.17 9.67 9.94
N LEU A 20 0.07 10.58 10.89
CA LEU A 20 -0.76 10.73 12.09
C LEU A 20 -2.17 11.27 11.76
N GLU A 21 -2.31 12.11 10.74
CA GLU A 21 -3.62 12.60 10.27
C GLU A 21 -4.47 11.48 9.66
N ILE A 22 -3.85 10.56 8.93
CA ILE A 22 -4.53 9.46 8.25
C ILE A 22 -4.40 8.14 9.00
N ASP A 23 -4.20 8.20 10.31
CA ASP A 23 -4.01 7.00 11.13
C ASP A 23 -5.22 6.08 11.03
N GLY A 24 -4.97 4.76 10.96
CA GLY A 24 -5.99 3.75 10.72
C GLY A 24 -6.41 3.60 9.25
N HIS A 25 -5.93 4.44 8.32
CA HIS A 25 -6.24 4.25 6.91
C HIS A 25 -5.62 2.96 6.36
N LYS A 26 -6.42 2.23 5.58
CA LYS A 26 -6.04 1.01 4.89
C LYS A 26 -5.92 1.31 3.40
N LEU A 27 -4.85 0.83 2.79
CA LEU A 27 -4.52 1.14 1.40
C LEU A 27 -4.29 -0.15 0.62
N PHE A 28 -4.79 -0.18 -0.60
CA PHE A 28 -4.43 -1.19 -1.60
C PHE A 28 -3.71 -0.49 -2.76
N CYS A 29 -2.46 -0.88 -2.98
CA CYS A 29 -1.60 -0.26 -3.99
C CYS A 29 -1.32 -1.26 -5.11
N TYR A 30 -1.57 -0.85 -6.36
CA TYR A 30 -1.34 -1.68 -7.53
C TYR A 30 -0.79 -0.83 -8.68
N ASN A 31 -0.31 -1.47 -9.74
CA ASN A 31 0.31 -0.77 -10.88
C ASN A 31 -0.32 -1.18 -12.22
N ASN A 32 0.12 -0.53 -13.29
CA ASN A 32 -0.37 -0.74 -14.65
C ASN A 32 0.23 -1.95 -15.38
N ARG A 33 0.72 -2.98 -14.64
CA ARG A 33 1.14 -4.23 -15.28
C ARG A 33 -0.10 -4.97 -15.80
N ARG A 34 -0.28 -4.92 -17.12
CA ARG A 34 -1.52 -5.29 -17.83
C ARG A 34 -2.30 -6.48 -17.25
N ASP A 35 -1.73 -7.68 -17.24
CA ASP A 35 -2.46 -8.89 -16.84
C ASP A 35 -2.88 -8.85 -15.35
N CYS A 36 -2.03 -8.26 -14.50
CA CYS A 36 -2.34 -8.07 -13.09
C CYS A 36 -3.39 -6.98 -12.89
N GLN A 37 -3.30 -5.87 -13.62
CA GLN A 37 -4.25 -4.77 -13.54
C GLN A 37 -5.66 -5.23 -13.91
N GLU A 38 -5.82 -5.88 -15.06
CA GLU A 38 -7.13 -6.35 -15.54
C GLU A 38 -7.77 -7.32 -14.53
N PHE A 39 -6.97 -8.21 -13.92
CA PHE A 39 -7.46 -9.13 -12.88
C PHE A 39 -7.83 -8.42 -11.58
N ILE A 40 -6.99 -7.50 -11.10
CA ILE A 40 -7.23 -6.72 -9.88
C ILE A 40 -8.52 -5.91 -10.00
N GLU A 41 -8.69 -5.19 -11.11
CA GLU A 41 -9.86 -4.35 -11.36
C GLU A 41 -11.13 -5.16 -11.49
N LYS A 42 -11.05 -6.36 -12.07
CA LYS A 42 -12.21 -7.23 -12.27
C LYS A 42 -12.63 -8.01 -11.02
N TYR A 43 -11.68 -8.52 -10.23
CA TYR A 43 -11.97 -9.50 -9.19
C TYR A 43 -11.63 -9.04 -7.77
N ILE A 44 -10.68 -8.13 -7.60
CA ILE A 44 -10.19 -7.73 -6.27
C ILE A 44 -10.85 -6.44 -5.83
N ILE A 45 -10.74 -5.37 -6.62
CA ILE A 45 -11.30 -4.05 -6.28
C ILE A 45 -12.79 -4.12 -5.90
N PRO A 46 -13.66 -4.86 -6.62
CA PRO A 46 -15.08 -4.94 -6.26
C PRO A 46 -15.36 -5.62 -4.91
N THR A 47 -14.41 -6.40 -4.41
CA THR A 47 -14.51 -7.13 -3.13
C THR A 47 -13.86 -6.40 -1.97
N LEU A 48 -13.11 -5.33 -2.25
CA LEU A 48 -12.45 -4.56 -1.20
C LEU A 48 -13.49 -3.85 -0.33
N PRO A 49 -13.32 -3.87 1.00
CA PRO A 49 -14.11 -3.04 1.90
C PRO A 49 -14.02 -1.56 1.53
N SER A 50 -15.11 -0.80 1.68
CA SER A 50 -15.20 0.61 1.28
C SER A 50 -14.20 1.54 1.98
N GLU A 51 -13.71 1.12 3.15
CA GLU A 51 -12.68 1.82 3.91
C GLU A 51 -11.27 1.67 3.32
N VAL A 52 -11.03 0.63 2.48
CA VAL A 52 -9.75 0.44 1.82
C VAL A 52 -9.64 1.41 0.65
N LYS A 53 -8.70 2.35 0.75
CA LYS A 53 -8.43 3.34 -0.29
C LYS A 53 -7.43 2.81 -1.32
N LEU A 54 -7.56 3.28 -2.55
CA LEU A 54 -6.73 2.82 -3.66
C LEU A 54 -5.59 3.79 -3.95
N ILE A 55 -4.40 3.24 -4.24
CA ILE A 55 -3.33 3.97 -4.92
C ILE A 55 -2.95 3.19 -6.17
N PHE A 56 -3.30 3.73 -7.33
CA PHE A 56 -2.93 3.16 -8.62
C PHE A 56 -1.67 3.83 -9.15
N LEU A 57 -0.61 3.05 -9.38
CA LEU A 57 0.64 3.52 -9.97
C LEU A 57 0.62 3.32 -11.48
N ASP A 58 0.34 4.40 -12.21
CA ASP A 58 0.40 4.45 -13.66
C ASP A 58 1.82 4.85 -14.11
N GLY A 59 2.66 3.84 -14.38
CA GLY A 59 4.09 4.04 -14.63
C GLY A 59 4.80 4.59 -13.40
N ARG A 60 5.08 5.90 -13.39
CA ARG A 60 5.67 6.62 -12.25
C ARG A 60 4.71 7.61 -11.58
N SER A 61 3.46 7.65 -12.03
CA SER A 61 2.47 8.62 -11.57
C SER A 61 1.43 7.91 -10.68
N PRO A 62 1.47 8.13 -9.35
CA PRO A 62 0.42 7.60 -8.48
C PRO A 62 -0.88 8.40 -8.63
N LYS A 63 -1.99 7.68 -8.73
CA LYS A 63 -3.36 8.18 -8.84
C LYS A 63 -4.16 7.69 -7.63
N SER A 64 -4.67 8.62 -6.83
CA SER A 64 -5.48 8.36 -5.64
C SER A 64 -6.19 9.62 -5.15
N ASP A 65 -7.02 9.47 -4.11
CA ASP A 65 -7.63 10.60 -3.39
C ASP A 65 -6.63 11.35 -2.50
N TYR A 66 -5.42 10.84 -2.35
CA TYR A 66 -4.36 11.49 -1.59
C TYR A 66 -3.55 12.44 -2.44
N SER A 67 -2.83 13.36 -1.79
CA SER A 67 -1.90 14.22 -2.52
C SER A 67 -0.85 13.38 -3.27
N GLN A 68 -0.50 13.79 -4.48
CA GLN A 68 0.53 13.11 -5.29
C GLN A 68 1.85 12.99 -4.51
N ARG A 69 2.20 14.01 -3.71
CA ARG A 69 3.39 14.01 -2.85
C ARG A 69 3.34 12.87 -1.83
N PHE A 70 2.21 12.71 -1.12
CA PHE A 70 2.04 11.62 -0.17
C PHE A 70 2.12 10.26 -0.86
N ALA A 71 1.31 10.06 -1.91
CA ALA A 71 1.25 8.79 -2.62
C ALA A 71 2.62 8.39 -3.19
N SER A 72 3.39 9.36 -3.69
CA SER A 72 4.76 9.10 -4.17
C SER A 72 5.71 8.76 -3.01
N THR A 73 5.59 9.46 -1.87
CA THR A 73 6.45 9.25 -0.71
C THR A 73 6.20 7.89 -0.06
N VAL A 74 4.94 7.49 0.13
CA VAL A 74 4.61 6.20 0.73
C VAL A 74 5.07 5.04 -0.15
N LEU A 75 4.83 5.10 -1.47
CA LEU A 75 5.29 4.08 -2.40
C LEU A 75 6.83 4.01 -2.48
N TYR A 76 7.52 5.15 -2.40
CA TYR A 76 8.98 5.19 -2.39
C TYR A 76 9.59 4.62 -1.11
N LYS A 77 8.90 4.78 0.02
CA LYS A 77 9.34 4.29 1.33
C LYS A 77 9.03 2.80 1.55
N ILE A 78 8.37 2.12 0.61
CA ILE A 78 8.17 0.66 0.68
C ILE A 78 9.53 -0.04 0.70
N GLU A 79 9.77 -0.76 1.78
CA GLU A 79 10.95 -1.57 2.03
C GLU A 79 10.81 -2.91 1.29
N ASN A 80 11.95 -3.50 0.89
CA ASN A 80 12.01 -4.82 0.25
C ASN A 80 11.03 -4.97 -0.93
N GLN A 81 11.29 -4.25 -2.03
CA GLN A 81 10.41 -4.21 -3.19
C GLN A 81 10.32 -5.57 -3.93
N VAL A 82 9.48 -6.49 -3.44
CA VAL A 82 9.20 -7.82 -4.05
C VAL A 82 8.23 -7.71 -5.24
N GLY A 83 7.52 -6.58 -5.38
CA GLY A 83 6.63 -6.29 -6.49
C GLY A 83 5.19 -6.02 -6.05
N PHE A 84 4.45 -5.32 -6.91
CA PHE A 84 3.04 -5.00 -6.70
C PHE A 84 2.13 -6.22 -6.93
N PRO A 85 0.95 -6.29 -6.27
CA PRO A 85 0.36 -5.26 -5.42
C PRO A 85 0.82 -5.32 -3.96
N TYR A 86 0.62 -4.19 -3.26
CA TYR A 86 0.91 -4.02 -1.84
C TYR A 86 -0.36 -3.71 -1.06
N LEU A 87 -0.47 -4.31 0.12
CA LEU A 87 -1.38 -3.91 1.17
C LEU A 87 -0.62 -2.99 2.11
N LEU A 88 -1.16 -1.82 2.41
CA LEU A 88 -0.61 -0.93 3.44
C LEU A 88 -1.65 -0.63 4.51
N LYS A 89 -1.17 -0.42 5.74
CA LYS A 89 -1.96 0.08 6.86
C LYS A 89 -1.17 1.17 7.56
N VAL A 90 -1.78 2.32 7.79
CA VAL A 90 -1.17 3.39 8.59
C VAL A 90 -1.60 3.19 10.04
N GLN A 91 -0.63 3.12 10.94
CA GLN A 91 -0.89 2.94 12.37
C GLN A 91 0.20 3.60 13.21
N ASN A 92 -0.20 4.41 14.19
CA ASN A 92 0.66 5.16 15.11
C ASN A 92 1.78 5.94 14.39
N GLY A 93 1.46 6.56 13.25
CA GLY A 93 2.43 7.33 12.46
C GLY A 93 3.47 6.47 11.71
N THR A 94 3.21 5.17 11.58
CA THR A 94 4.03 4.22 10.81
C THR A 94 3.21 3.59 9.69
N VAL A 95 3.90 3.07 8.67
CA VAL A 95 3.27 2.32 7.57
C VAL A 95 3.67 0.86 7.71
N LEU A 96 2.67 0.01 7.90
CA LEU A 96 2.81 -1.43 7.78
C LEU A 96 2.52 -1.80 6.34
N GLU A 97 3.29 -2.73 5.80
CA GLU A 97 3.22 -3.08 4.39
C GLU A 97 3.41 -4.58 4.16
N LYS A 98 2.71 -5.07 3.13
CA LYS A 98 2.82 -6.46 2.69
C LYS A 98 2.59 -6.55 1.20
N SER A 99 3.59 -7.05 0.46
CA SER A 99 3.36 -7.48 -0.91
C SER A 99 2.49 -8.74 -0.92
N VAL A 100 1.50 -8.79 -1.80
CA VAL A 100 0.73 -10.01 -2.11
C VAL A 100 0.93 -10.44 -3.57
N ASN A 101 2.07 -10.06 -4.13
CA ASN A 101 2.45 -10.33 -5.52
C ASN A 101 2.49 -11.83 -5.84
N ASN A 102 3.01 -12.65 -4.92
CA ASN A 102 3.10 -14.10 -5.12
C ASN A 102 1.71 -14.73 -5.10
N GLU A 103 0.87 -14.36 -4.14
CA GLU A 103 -0.51 -14.81 -4.02
C GLU A 103 -1.32 -14.41 -5.26
N LEU A 104 -1.13 -13.18 -5.74
CA LEU A 104 -1.76 -12.71 -6.98
C LEU A 104 -1.32 -13.53 -8.19
N TYR A 105 -0.02 -13.76 -8.40
CA TYR A 105 0.44 -14.58 -9.53
C TYR A 105 -0.03 -16.02 -9.46
N ASN A 106 -0.11 -16.59 -8.27
CA ASN A 106 -0.64 -17.95 -8.10
C ASN A 106 -2.12 -17.99 -8.51
N SER A 107 -2.93 -17.00 -8.09
CA SER A 107 -4.33 -16.88 -8.52
C SER A 107 -4.48 -16.62 -10.03
N LEU A 108 -3.58 -15.82 -10.62
CA LEU A 108 -3.57 -15.52 -12.06
C LEU A 108 -3.22 -16.74 -12.94
N ASN A 109 -2.15 -17.46 -12.61
CA ASN A 109 -1.50 -18.39 -13.54
C ASN A 109 -2.04 -19.83 -13.46
N GLN A 110 -2.82 -20.21 -12.45
CA GLN A 110 -2.99 -21.65 -12.14
C GLN A 110 -4.41 -22.10 -11.76
N GLY A 111 -5.44 -21.28 -11.96
CA GLY A 111 -6.79 -21.65 -11.48
C GLY A 111 -6.80 -21.93 -9.97
N HIS A 112 -5.79 -21.46 -9.25
CA HIS A 112 -5.67 -21.59 -7.81
C HIS A 112 -6.71 -20.72 -7.14
N ASP A 113 -7.10 -21.17 -5.96
CA ASP A 113 -8.16 -20.58 -5.20
C ASP A 113 -7.83 -19.13 -4.81
N ILE A 114 -8.54 -18.19 -5.44
CA ILE A 114 -8.47 -16.74 -5.12
C ILE A 114 -8.79 -16.48 -3.64
N GLN A 115 -9.46 -17.41 -2.96
CA GLN A 115 -9.69 -17.30 -1.52
C GLN A 115 -8.39 -17.25 -0.72
N VAL A 116 -7.28 -17.82 -1.19
CA VAL A 116 -5.98 -17.69 -0.52
C VAL A 116 -5.55 -16.22 -0.47
N LEU A 117 -5.65 -15.52 -1.61
CA LEU A 117 -5.35 -14.10 -1.69
C LEU A 117 -6.28 -13.28 -0.79
N PHE A 118 -7.59 -13.54 -0.84
CA PHE A 118 -8.56 -12.85 0.01
C PHE A 118 -8.32 -13.08 1.50
N ASN A 119 -7.97 -14.30 1.91
CA ASN A 119 -7.65 -14.61 3.29
C ASN A 119 -6.42 -13.83 3.77
N VAL A 120 -5.38 -13.70 2.94
CA VAL A 120 -4.19 -12.90 3.28
C VAL A 120 -4.55 -11.42 3.41
N MET A 121 -5.37 -10.89 2.49
CA MET A 121 -5.82 -9.49 2.51
C MET A 121 -6.67 -9.19 3.74
N ASN A 122 -7.68 -10.02 4.01
CA ASN A 122 -8.58 -9.85 5.15
C ASN A 122 -7.81 -9.93 6.47
N LYS A 123 -6.91 -10.91 6.60
CA LYS A 123 -6.05 -11.05 7.78
C LYS A 123 -5.24 -9.78 8.02
N PHE A 124 -4.54 -9.28 6.99
CA PHE A 124 -3.72 -8.08 7.10
C PHE A 124 -4.54 -6.85 7.52
N TYR A 125 -5.75 -6.68 6.99
CA TYR A 125 -6.59 -5.52 7.30
C TYR A 125 -7.36 -5.64 8.62
N GLN A 126 -7.48 -6.83 9.21
CA GLN A 126 -8.17 -7.06 10.48
C GLN A 126 -7.20 -7.12 11.68
N GLU A 127 -5.93 -7.41 11.45
CA GLU A 127 -4.92 -7.45 12.51
C GLU A 127 -4.60 -6.04 13.00
N GLU A 128 -4.84 -5.79 14.30
CA GLU A 128 -4.26 -4.66 15.00
C GLU A 128 -2.84 -5.03 15.41
N HIS A 129 -1.86 -4.24 14.97
CA HIS A 129 -0.47 -4.44 15.37
C HIS A 129 -0.21 -3.57 16.59
N ASP A 130 -0.14 -4.18 17.76
CA ASP A 130 0.34 -3.47 18.95
C ASP A 130 1.80 -3.06 18.70
N THR A 131 2.02 -1.76 18.44
CA THR A 131 3.38 -1.20 18.51
C THR A 131 3.79 -1.22 19.97
N GLN A 132 4.49 -2.27 20.36
CA GLN A 132 5.21 -2.32 21.62
C GLN A 132 6.33 -1.27 21.51
N ILE A 133 6.06 -0.09 22.07
CA ILE A 133 7.06 0.98 22.21
C ILE A 133 8.09 0.46 23.23
N PRO A 134 9.38 0.33 22.90
CA PRO A 134 10.42 0.06 23.89
C PRO A 134 10.60 1.25 24.85
#